data_AF-A0A8X7CCL4-F1
#
_entry.id   AF-A0A8X7CCL4-F1
#
_cell.length_a   1.000
_cell.length_b   1.000
_cell.length_c   1.000
_cell.angle_alpha   90.00
_cell.angle_beta   90.00
_cell.angle_gamma   90.00
#
_symmetry.space_group_name_H-M   'P 1'
#
loop_
_entity.id
_entity.type
_entity.pdbx_description
1 polymer ?
#
loop_
_entity_poly.entity_id
_entity_poly.type
_entity_poly.pdbx_seq_one_letter_code
_entity_poly.pdbx_strand_id
1 'polypeptide(L)'
;MDLFLTLFERQMKLLDLGEDLWVPCLIGALPSDVTSLIARESEEKCRDDFHIRGMLLQWFKLTAEKFRELFSRHRKSPNGTWKDYYFEIRAYFEGWLNELKIDSFDGLKNLMILPIK
;
A
#
# COMPACT_ATOMS: atom_id res chain seq x y z
N MET A 1 -1.49 -6.58 6.18
CA MET A 1 -2.42 -6.13 5.11
C MET A 1 -3.76 -6.86 5.21
N ASP A 2 -3.76 -8.16 5.55
CA ASP A 2 -4.98 -8.88 5.97
C ASP A 2 -5.82 -8.13 7.01
N LEU A 3 -5.19 -7.35 7.91
CA LEU A 3 -5.92 -6.62 8.95
C LEU A 3 -6.92 -5.59 8.42
N PHE A 4 -6.60 -4.84 7.35
CA PHE A 4 -7.54 -3.84 6.80
C PHE A 4 -8.78 -4.52 6.20
N LEU A 5 -8.57 -5.51 5.34
CA LEU A 5 -9.65 -6.28 4.72
C LEU A 5 -10.46 -7.06 5.78
N THR A 6 -9.79 -7.63 6.78
CA THR A 6 -10.44 -8.32 7.90
C THR A 6 -11.30 -7.36 8.74
N LEU A 7 -10.80 -6.15 9.02
CA LEU A 7 -11.56 -5.14 9.77
C LEU A 7 -12.75 -4.63 8.94
N PHE A 8 -12.55 -4.41 7.64
CA PHE A 8 -13.60 -4.01 6.71
C PHE A 8 -14.70 -5.06 6.61
N GLU A 9 -14.36 -6.34 6.42
CA GLU A 9 -15.35 -7.44 6.42
C GLU A 9 -16.12 -7.52 7.73
N ARG A 10 -15.44 -7.35 8.88
CA ARG A 10 -16.11 -7.31 10.18
C ARG A 10 -17.07 -6.14 10.29
N GLN A 11 -16.72 -4.97 9.76
CA GLN A 11 -17.61 -3.81 9.72
C GLN A 11 -18.84 -4.07 8.84
N MET A 12 -18.66 -4.66 7.65
CA MET A 12 -19.77 -4.99 6.76
C MET A 12 -20.72 -6.01 7.39
N LYS A 13 -20.18 -7.03 8.06
CA LYS A 13 -20.97 -8.00 8.83
C LYS A 13 -21.68 -7.38 10.04
N LEU A 14 -21.05 -6.43 10.72
CA LEU A 14 -21.68 -5.68 11.83
C LEU A 14 -22.84 -4.80 11.35
N LEU A 15 -22.77 -4.29 10.12
CA LEU A 15 -23.80 -3.46 9.51
C LEU A 15 -24.89 -4.27 8.79
N ASP A 16 -24.78 -5.61 8.78
CA ASP A 16 -25.70 -6.54 8.10
C ASP A 16 -25.93 -6.19 6.62
N LEU A 17 -24.88 -5.72 5.96
CA LEU A 17 -24.93 -5.35 4.54
C LEU A 17 -24.81 -6.60 3.67
N GLY A 18 -25.65 -6.69 2.64
CA GLY A 18 -25.57 -7.75 1.62
C GLY A 18 -24.21 -7.78 0.93
N GLU A 19 -23.72 -8.98 0.61
CA GLU A 19 -22.39 -9.19 -0.01
C GLU A 19 -22.24 -8.46 -1.36
N ASP A 20 -23.36 -8.20 -2.04
CA ASP A 20 -23.44 -7.41 -3.28
C ASP A 20 -23.02 -5.93 -3.08
N LEU A 21 -23.12 -5.41 -1.86
CA LEU A 21 -22.75 -4.04 -1.50
C LEU A 21 -21.32 -3.91 -0.98
N TRP A 22 -20.64 -5.02 -0.67
CA TRP A 22 -19.32 -4.97 -0.04
C TRP A 22 -18.27 -4.34 -0.96
N VAL A 23 -18.27 -4.73 -2.24
CA VAL A 23 -17.29 -4.21 -3.22
C VAL A 23 -17.50 -2.71 -3.51
N PRO A 24 -18.72 -2.21 -3.79
CA PRO A 24 -18.97 -0.78 -3.90
C PRO A 24 -18.55 0.03 -2.66
N CYS A 25 -18.84 -0.47 -1.46
CA CYS A 25 -18.43 0.19 -0.23
C CYS A 25 -16.91 0.15 -0.02
N LEU A 26 -16.24 -0.93 -0.45
CA LEU A 26 -14.78 -1.05 -0.40
C LEU A 26 -14.14 -0.01 -1.31
N ILE A 27 -14.64 0.13 -2.54
CA ILE A 27 -14.19 1.16 -3.48
C ILE A 27 -14.37 2.56 -2.87
N GLY A 28 -15.52 2.84 -2.25
CA GLY A 28 -15.78 4.13 -1.58
C GLY A 28 -14.87 4.42 -0.38
N ALA A 29 -14.34 3.39 0.28
CA ALA A 29 -13.45 3.52 1.43
C ALA A 29 -11.97 3.71 1.05
N LEU A 30 -11.61 3.52 -0.22
CA LEU A 30 -10.22 3.55 -0.67
C LEU A 30 -9.77 4.97 -1.07
N PRO A 31 -8.45 5.27 -0.95
CA PRO A 31 -7.89 6.51 -1.47
C PRO A 31 -8.14 6.67 -2.98
N SER A 32 -8.23 7.93 -3.44
CA SER A 32 -8.52 8.28 -4.84
C SER A 32 -7.58 7.62 -5.86
N ASP A 33 -6.31 7.44 -5.49
CA ASP A 33 -5.32 6.81 -6.36
C ASP A 33 -5.66 5.35 -6.63
N VAL A 34 -6.29 4.65 -5.68
CA VAL A 34 -6.72 3.25 -5.81
C VAL A 34 -7.99 3.14 -6.62
N THR A 35 -8.97 4.01 -6.34
CA THR A 35 -10.25 4.00 -7.04
C THR A 35 -10.08 4.33 -8.53
N SER A 36 -9.09 5.16 -8.87
CA SER A 36 -8.71 5.45 -10.26
C SER A 36 -8.21 4.24 -11.05
N LEU A 37 -7.58 3.26 -10.38
CA LEU A 37 -7.10 2.03 -11.01
C LEU A 37 -8.23 1.03 -11.19
N ILE A 38 -9.12 0.92 -10.20
CA ILE A 38 -10.31 0.06 -10.28
C ILE A 38 -11.25 0.57 -11.39
N ALA A 39 -11.37 1.89 -11.56
CA ALA A 39 -12.16 2.51 -12.63
C ALA A 39 -11.66 2.18 -14.06
N ARG A 40 -10.45 1.64 -14.20
CA ARG A 40 -9.89 1.21 -15.50
C ARG A 40 -10.18 -0.25 -15.84
N GLU A 41 -10.74 -1.02 -14.90
CA GLU A 41 -11.18 -2.40 -15.13
C GLU A 41 -12.62 -2.44 -15.69
N SER A 42 -12.98 -3.55 -16.33
CA SER A 42 -14.35 -3.76 -16.82
C SER A 42 -15.33 -3.98 -15.67
N GLU A 43 -16.61 -3.63 -15.86
CA GLU A 43 -17.65 -3.82 -14.84
C GLU A 43 -17.75 -5.27 -14.32
N GLU A 44 -17.49 -6.26 -15.17
CA GLU A 44 -17.46 -7.68 -14.79
C GLU A 44 -16.34 -7.98 -13.80
N LYS A 45 -15.14 -7.43 -14.02
CA LYS A 45 -13.98 -7.61 -13.13
C LYS A 45 -14.09 -6.79 -11.85
N CYS A 46 -14.80 -5.67 -11.90
CA CYS A 46 -15.09 -4.86 -10.72
C CYS A 46 -16.04 -5.54 -9.74
N ARG A 47 -16.80 -6.56 -10.18
CA ARG A 47 -17.69 -7.36 -9.31
C ARG A 47 -17.04 -8.65 -8.81
N ASP A 48 -15.86 -9.00 -9.32
CA ASP A 48 -15.11 -10.17 -8.87
C ASP A 48 -14.33 -9.82 -7.60
N ASP A 49 -14.81 -10.34 -6.46
CA ASP A 49 -14.20 -10.17 -5.15
C ASP A 49 -12.75 -10.67 -5.11
N PHE A 50 -12.44 -11.77 -5.79
CA PHE A 50 -11.08 -12.32 -5.82
C PHE A 50 -10.13 -11.41 -6.62
N HIS A 51 -10.60 -10.89 -7.76
CA HIS A 51 -9.84 -9.94 -8.58
C HIS A 51 -9.59 -8.62 -7.83
N ILE A 52 -10.62 -8.04 -7.21
CA ILE A 52 -10.49 -6.79 -6.44
C ILE A 52 -9.59 -6.99 -5.23
N ARG A 53 -9.73 -8.09 -4.47
CA ARG A 53 -8.81 -8.42 -3.37
C ARG A 53 -7.38 -8.59 -3.85
N GLY A 54 -7.16 -9.29 -4.97
CA GLY A 54 -5.83 -9.47 -5.57
C GLY A 54 -5.19 -8.13 -5.97
N MET A 55 -5.95 -7.26 -6.64
CA MET A 55 -5.50 -5.91 -6.99
C MET A 55 -5.18 -5.07 -5.76
N LEU A 56 -6.03 -5.11 -4.73
CA LEU A 56 -5.79 -4.40 -3.49
C LEU A 56 -4.56 -4.93 -2.79
N LEU A 57 -4.40 -6.25 -2.69
CA LEU A 57 -3.22 -6.88 -2.12
C LEU A 57 -1.95 -6.50 -2.90
N GLN A 58 -2.01 -6.45 -4.24
CA GLN A 58 -0.88 -6.05 -5.07
C GLN A 58 -0.56 -4.55 -4.92
N TRP A 59 -1.57 -3.70 -4.75
CA TRP A 59 -1.39 -2.24 -4.62
C TRP A 59 -0.94 -1.82 -3.22
N PHE A 60 -1.49 -2.48 -2.20
CA PHE A 60 -1.12 -2.28 -0.82
C PHE A 60 0.14 -3.04 -0.41
N LYS A 61 0.57 -4.04 -1.18
CA LYS A 61 1.95 -4.51 -1.11
C LYS A 61 2.80 -3.31 -1.50
N LEU A 62 3.42 -2.70 -0.51
CA LEU A 62 4.33 -1.58 -0.68
C LEU A 62 5.37 -2.01 -1.70
N THR A 63 5.22 -1.55 -2.94
CA THR A 63 6.20 -1.83 -3.99
C THR A 63 7.50 -1.15 -3.59
N ALA A 64 8.62 -1.59 -4.17
CA ALA A 64 9.89 -0.90 -4.01
C ALA A 64 9.77 0.61 -4.29
N GLU A 65 8.94 1.01 -5.26
CA GLU A 65 8.67 2.42 -5.55
C GLU A 65 7.93 3.13 -4.41
N LYS A 66 6.98 2.47 -3.75
CA LYS A 66 6.26 3.09 -2.64
C LYS A 66 7.14 3.27 -1.42
N PHE A 67 7.98 2.28 -1.10
CA PHE A 67 9.01 2.42 -0.07
C PHE A 67 10.01 3.53 -0.40
N ARG A 68 10.44 3.64 -1.67
CA ARG A 68 11.28 4.75 -2.14
C ARG A 68 10.62 6.11 -1.92
N GLU A 69 9.35 6.26 -2.28
CA GLU A 69 8.61 7.51 -2.07
C GLU A 69 8.51 7.86 -0.59
N LEU A 70 8.11 6.89 0.24
CA LEU A 70 7.99 7.05 1.69
C LEU A 70 9.34 7.47 2.27
N PHE A 71 10.42 6.76 1.98
CA PHE A 71 11.78 7.10 2.42
C PHE A 71 12.22 8.51 1.96
N SER A 72 12.07 8.84 0.68
CA SER A 72 12.61 10.08 0.10
C SER A 72 11.85 11.33 0.54
N ARG A 73 10.54 11.22 0.70
CA ARG A 73 9.67 12.34 1.09
C ARG A 73 9.46 12.43 2.60
N HIS A 74 9.94 11.46 3.38
CA HIS A 74 9.75 11.46 4.82
C HIS A 74 10.38 12.70 5.48
N ARG A 75 9.66 13.25 6.45
CA ARG A 75 10.08 14.37 7.28
C ARG A 75 9.66 14.07 8.71
N LYS A 76 10.47 14.55 9.66
CA LYS A 76 10.13 14.44 11.09
C LYS A 76 8.76 15.09 11.31
N SER A 77 7.85 14.35 11.92
CA SER A 77 6.57 14.90 12.37
C SER A 77 6.81 16.07 13.32
N PRO A 78 6.00 17.16 13.25
CA PRO A 78 6.10 18.28 14.19
C PRO A 78 6.05 17.84 15.65
N ASN A 79 5.22 16.83 15.93
CA ASN A 79 4.95 16.31 17.28
C ASN A 79 5.74 15.04 17.62
N GLY A 80 6.44 14.44 16.64
CA GLY A 80 7.20 13.20 16.83
C GLY A 80 8.62 13.43 17.34
N THR A 81 9.21 12.44 18.00
CA THR A 81 10.62 12.49 18.41
C THR A 81 11.55 12.16 17.23
N TRP A 82 12.84 12.48 17.37
CA TRP A 82 13.86 12.01 16.43
C TRP A 82 13.99 10.48 16.41
N LYS A 83 13.65 9.82 17.52
CA LYS A 83 13.66 8.37 17.62
C LYS A 83 12.55 7.75 16.78
N ASP A 84 11.35 8.33 16.81
CA ASP A 84 10.22 7.89 15.98
C ASP A 84 10.56 8.05 14.49
N TYR A 85 11.10 9.22 14.12
CA TYR A 85 11.57 9.46 12.76
C TYR A 85 12.63 8.46 12.30
N TYR A 86 13.60 8.12 13.16
CA TYR A 86 14.61 7.11 12.85
C TYR A 86 13.98 5.73 12.62
N PHE A 87 13.04 5.31 13.45
CA PHE A 87 12.37 4.02 13.28
C PHE A 87 11.54 3.98 11.99
N GLU A 88 10.80 5.04 11.70
CA GLU A 88 9.98 5.15 10.50
C GLU A 88 10.84 5.12 9.23
N ILE A 89 11.88 5.96 9.16
CA ILE A 89 12.75 6.01 7.99
C ILE A 89 13.54 4.70 7.80
N ARG A 90 13.94 4.04 8.90
CA ARG A 90 14.58 2.74 8.88
C ARG A 90 13.63 1.67 8.35
N ALA A 91 12.39 1.63 8.81
CA ALA A 91 11.39 0.68 8.36
C ALA A 91 11.11 0.82 6.86
N TYR A 92 11.01 2.06 6.35
CA TYR A 92 10.83 2.29 4.92
C TYR A 92 12.05 1.85 4.10
N PHE A 93 13.26 2.12 4.61
CA PHE A 93 14.49 1.73 3.95
C PHE A 93 14.69 0.22 3.89
N GLU A 94 14.49 -0.49 5.02
CA GLU A 94 14.58 -1.95 5.07
C GLU A 94 13.51 -2.61 4.19
N GLY A 95 12.28 -2.08 4.20
CA GLY A 95 11.23 -2.53 3.29
C GLY A 95 11.58 -2.34 1.81
N TRP A 96 12.24 -1.22 1.46
CA TRP A 96 12.70 -0.96 0.10
C TRP A 96 13.74 -1.99 -0.37
N LEU A 97 14.73 -2.26 0.48
CA LEU A 97 15.79 -3.24 0.17
C LEU A 97 15.22 -4.66 0.03
N ASN A 98 14.29 -5.03 0.91
CA ASN A 98 13.65 -6.34 0.89
C ASN A 98 12.84 -6.58 -0.40
N GLU A 99 12.06 -5.60 -0.85
CA GLU A 99 11.29 -5.72 -2.09
C GLU A 99 12.18 -5.80 -3.34
N LEU A 100 13.31 -5.08 -3.34
CA LEU A 100 14.29 -5.15 -4.43
C LEU A 100 15.27 -6.33 -4.31
N LYS A 101 15.20 -7.10 -3.21
CA LYS A 101 16.15 -8.16 -2.88
C LYS A 101 17.61 -7.69 -2.94
N ILE A 102 17.87 -6.48 -2.47
CA ILE A 102 19.22 -5.91 -2.39
C ILE A 102 19.85 -6.32 -1.05
N ASP A 103 20.90 -7.12 -1.13
CA ASP A 103 21.66 -7.62 0.02
C ASP A 103 23.15 -7.23 -0.02
N SER A 104 23.59 -6.55 -1.08
CA SER A 104 24.99 -6.15 -1.29
C SER A 104 25.18 -4.64 -1.22
N PHE A 105 26.37 -4.23 -0.77
CA PHE A 105 26.75 -2.81 -0.71
C PHE A 105 26.77 -2.16 -2.09
N ASP A 106 27.18 -2.88 -3.14
CA ASP A 106 27.15 -2.36 -4.51
C ASP A 106 25.71 -2.21 -5.05
N GLY A 107 24.81 -3.15 -4.71
CA GLY A 107 23.39 -3.01 -4.98
C GLY A 107 22.79 -1.77 -4.32
N LEU A 108 23.20 -1.47 -3.08
CA LEU A 108 22.81 -0.25 -2.37
C LEU A 108 23.34 1.03 -3.04
N LYS A 109 24.62 1.06 -3.47
CA LYS A 109 25.16 2.23 -4.20
C LYS A 109 24.36 2.50 -5.46
N ASN A 110 24.09 1.47 -6.24
CA ASN A 110 23.30 1.59 -7.47
C ASN A 110 21.91 2.16 -7.17
N LEU A 111 21.26 1.67 -6.11
CA LEU A 111 19.95 2.17 -5.68
C LEU A 111 19.96 3.68 -5.39
N MET A 112 21.01 4.18 -4.74
CA MET A 112 21.13 5.59 -4.35
C MET A 112 21.51 6.51 -5.51
N ILE A 113 22.18 5.98 -6.54
CA ILE A 113 22.67 6.74 -7.69
C ILE A 113 21.63 6.76 -8.84
N LEU A 114 20.72 5.78 -8.89
CA LEU A 114 19.69 5.72 -9.93
C LEU A 114 18.80 6.98 -9.86
N PRO A 115 18.58 7.67 -10.99
CA PRO A 115 17.85 8.92 -11.02
C PRO A 115 16.40 8.75 -10.54
N ILE A 116 15.93 9.73 -9.78
CA ILE A 116 14.52 9.92 -9.48
C ILE A 116 13.83 10.28 -10.81
N LYS A 117 13.21 9.28 -11.46
CA LYS A 117 12.31 9.52 -12.59
C LYS A 117 11.04 10.22 -12.14
#